data_AF-A0A969EN39-F1
#
_entry.id   AF-A0A969EN39-F1
#
_cell.length_a   1.000
_cell.length_b   1.000
_cell.length_c   1.000
_cell.angle_alpha   90.00
_cell.angle_beta   90.00
_cell.angle_gamma   90.00
#
_symmetry.space_group_name_H-M   'P 1'
#
loop_
_entity.id
_entity.type
_entity.pdbx_description
1 polymer ?
#
loop_
_entity_poly.entity_id
_entity_poly.type
_entity_poly.pdbx_seq_one_letter_code
_entity_poly.pdbx_strand_id
1 'polypeptide(L)'
;MRYPRLDIGDIPNVFDGNDETLIRTAEANPLVVEIYLPEARPVSGLELNIGATLAQVTVQLSPAFGAEPIIFTQELEGFLDSPTATMSFPTTVSTQIIRIEIHDLRQGEPGHVHLWEIRLR
;
A
#
# COMPACT_ATOMS: atom_id res chain seq x y z
N MET A 1 11.95 -3.31 -5.80
CA MET A 1 10.74 -3.44 -4.98
C MET A 1 10.96 -4.54 -3.95
N ARG A 2 10.34 -4.46 -2.77
CA ARG A 2 10.34 -5.54 -1.76
C ARG A 2 8.91 -5.75 -1.23
N TYR A 3 8.55 -7.00 -0.96
CA TYR A 3 7.22 -7.42 -0.51
C TYR A 3 7.29 -8.82 0.14
N PRO A 4 6.33 -9.23 0.99
CA PRO A 4 6.31 -10.56 1.61
C PRO A 4 6.02 -11.65 0.58
N ARG A 5 6.10 -12.92 1.01
CA ARG A 5 5.67 -14.04 0.18
C ARG A 5 4.16 -13.92 -0.12
N LEU A 6 3.82 -14.01 -1.40
CA LEU A 6 2.45 -14.05 -1.88
C LEU A 6 2.02 -15.51 -2.10
N ASP A 7 0.75 -15.82 -1.84
CA ASP A 7 0.14 -17.11 -2.16
C ASP A 7 -0.88 -17.03 -3.31
N ILE A 8 -1.36 -15.82 -3.63
CA ILE A 8 -2.13 -15.50 -4.83
C ILE A 8 -1.51 -14.28 -5.51
N GLY A 9 -1.44 -14.35 -6.84
CA GLY A 9 -1.03 -13.25 -7.71
C GLY A 9 0.46 -12.95 -7.66
N ASP A 10 0.86 -11.96 -8.45
CA ASP A 10 2.22 -11.46 -8.54
C ASP A 10 2.23 -9.97 -8.26
N ILE A 11 3.33 -9.44 -7.71
CA ILE A 11 3.43 -8.03 -7.33
C ILE A 11 3.10 -7.02 -8.46
N PRO A 12 3.33 -7.28 -9.76
CA PRO A 12 2.93 -6.36 -10.81
C PRO A 12 1.40 -6.12 -10.88
N ASN A 13 0.60 -7.05 -10.36
CA ASN A 13 -0.86 -6.96 -10.38
C ASN A 13 -1.38 -5.72 -9.65
N VAL A 14 -0.65 -5.20 -8.64
CA VAL A 14 -1.12 -4.01 -7.90
C VAL A 14 -0.78 -2.69 -8.57
N PHE A 15 -0.24 -2.74 -9.79
CA PHE A 15 0.14 -1.58 -10.58
C PHE A 15 -0.29 -1.71 -12.05
N ASP A 16 -1.15 -2.69 -12.38
CA ASP A 16 -1.51 -3.01 -13.77
C ASP A 16 -2.75 -2.25 -14.26
N GLY A 17 -3.45 -1.55 -13.35
CA GLY A 17 -4.65 -0.79 -13.67
C GLY A 17 -5.90 -1.66 -13.83
N ASN A 18 -5.85 -2.92 -13.39
CA ASN A 18 -6.95 -3.87 -13.49
C ASN A 18 -7.46 -4.25 -12.09
N ASP A 19 -8.65 -3.75 -11.74
CA ASP A 19 -9.29 -4.02 -10.45
C ASP A 19 -9.79 -5.49 -10.29
N GLU A 20 -9.62 -6.36 -11.29
CA GLU A 20 -9.94 -7.79 -11.20
C GLU A 20 -8.73 -8.67 -10.80
N THR A 21 -7.52 -8.15 -10.94
CA THR A 21 -6.28 -8.82 -10.52
C THR A 21 -5.91 -8.39 -9.10
N LEU A 22 -5.38 -9.31 -8.30
CA LEU A 22 -4.97 -9.02 -6.92
C LEU A 22 -3.67 -9.74 -6.56
N ILE A 23 -3.12 -9.32 -5.42
CA ILE A 23 -2.19 -10.11 -4.63
C ILE A 23 -2.82 -10.49 -3.30
N ARG A 24 -2.37 -11.61 -2.73
CA ARG A 24 -2.66 -11.99 -1.36
C ARG A 24 -1.40 -12.47 -0.66
N THR A 25 -1.21 -12.05 0.59
CA THR A 25 -0.10 -12.53 1.41
C THR A 25 -0.32 -13.99 1.83
N ALA A 26 0.77 -14.75 1.91
CA ALA A 26 0.71 -16.14 2.35
C ALA A 26 0.25 -16.26 3.81
N GLU A 27 0.93 -15.61 4.76
CA GLU A 27 0.57 -15.55 6.18
C GLU A 27 1.18 -14.28 6.80
N ALA A 28 0.95 -13.12 6.17
CA ALA A 28 1.54 -11.85 6.60
C ALA A 28 0.46 -10.78 6.73
N ASN A 29 0.22 -10.37 7.98
CA ASN A 29 -0.54 -9.19 8.34
C ASN A 29 0.32 -8.41 9.36
N PRO A 30 0.96 -7.30 8.98
CA PRO A 30 0.65 -6.48 7.80
C PRO A 30 1.27 -6.96 6.48
N LEU A 31 0.64 -6.58 5.37
CA LEU A 31 1.28 -6.54 4.05
C LEU A 31 2.20 -5.32 3.98
N VAL A 32 3.42 -5.53 3.50
CA VAL A 32 4.41 -4.46 3.30
C VAL A 32 4.82 -4.43 1.83
N VAL A 33 4.69 -3.27 1.19
CA VAL A 33 5.18 -3.02 -0.17
C VAL A 33 6.17 -1.87 -0.14
N GLU A 34 7.38 -2.10 -0.63
CA GLU A 34 8.45 -1.09 -0.70
C GLU A 34 8.84 -0.83 -2.17
N ILE A 35 8.55 0.39 -2.62
CA ILE A 35 8.75 0.87 -3.97
C ILE A 35 10.00 1.74 -4.00
N TYR A 36 10.88 1.47 -4.97
CA TYR A 36 12.10 2.24 -5.20
C TYR A 36 11.97 2.92 -6.56
N LEU A 37 11.91 4.25 -6.56
CA LEU A 37 11.84 5.04 -7.76
C LEU A 37 13.24 5.33 -8.29
N PRO A 38 13.47 5.29 -9.62
CA PRO A 38 14.78 5.59 -10.19
C PRO A 38 15.22 7.03 -9.90
N GLU A 39 14.27 7.94 -9.79
CA GLU A 39 14.46 9.35 -9.45
C GLU A 39 13.38 9.77 -8.45
N ALA A 40 13.66 10.78 -7.63
CA ALA A 40 12.68 11.30 -6.67
C ALA A 40 11.46 11.88 -7.41
N ARG A 41 10.25 11.50 -6.99
CA ARG A 41 9.00 11.98 -7.57
C ARG A 41 8.12 12.64 -6.51
N PRO A 42 7.38 13.70 -6.86
CA PRO A 42 6.38 14.27 -5.96
C PRO A 42 5.24 13.27 -5.74
N VAL A 43 4.84 13.08 -4.49
CA VAL A 43 3.68 12.29 -4.10
C VAL A 43 2.84 13.12 -3.11
N SER A 44 1.57 13.29 -3.41
CA SER A 44 0.58 14.05 -2.65
C SER A 44 -0.41 13.15 -1.89
N GLY A 45 -0.41 11.86 -2.20
CA GLY A 45 -1.23 10.87 -1.52
C GLY A 45 -1.17 9.53 -2.23
N LEU A 46 -2.11 8.66 -1.85
CA LEU A 46 -2.29 7.34 -2.45
C LEU A 46 -3.76 6.97 -2.52
N GLU A 47 -4.05 6.10 -3.47
CA GLU A 47 -5.30 5.39 -3.61
C GLU A 47 -4.99 3.89 -3.59
N LEU A 48 -5.75 3.14 -2.79
CA LEU A 48 -5.60 1.69 -2.64
C LEU A 48 -6.95 1.03 -2.89
N ASN A 49 -6.96 -0.05 -3.67
CA ASN A 49 -8.10 -0.96 -3.71
C ASN A 49 -7.85 -2.11 -2.72
N ILE A 50 -8.46 -2.01 -1.54
CA ILE A 50 -8.28 -2.94 -0.40
C ILE A 50 -9.43 -3.94 -0.25
N GLY A 51 -10.37 -3.95 -1.20
CA GLY A 51 -11.59 -4.75 -1.09
C GLY A 51 -12.48 -4.30 0.09
N ALA A 52 -13.35 -5.20 0.55
CA ALA A 52 -14.27 -4.92 1.65
C ALA A 52 -13.63 -5.18 3.03
N THR A 53 -12.66 -4.35 3.43
CA THR A 53 -11.97 -4.47 4.73
C THR A 53 -11.75 -3.12 5.42
N LEU A 54 -11.40 -3.17 6.71
CA LEU A 54 -10.90 -2.03 7.48
C LEU A 54 -9.41 -2.26 7.74
N ALA A 55 -8.56 -1.34 7.29
CA ALA A 55 -7.11 -1.47 7.42
C ALA A 55 -6.49 -0.22 8.03
N GLN A 56 -5.51 -0.41 8.91
CA GLN A 56 -4.58 0.66 9.27
C GLN A 56 -3.47 0.69 8.22
N VAL A 57 -3.36 1.81 7.50
CA VAL A 57 -2.34 2.02 6.48
C VAL A 57 -1.28 2.98 7.02
N THR A 58 -0.02 2.54 6.97
CA THR A 58 1.14 3.38 7.30
C THR A 58 2.01 3.55 6.07
N VAL A 59 2.36 4.79 5.75
CA VAL A 59 3.17 5.15 4.60
C VAL A 59 4.39 5.89 5.07
N GLN A 60 5.56 5.42 4.65
CA GLN A 60 6.83 6.09 4.89
C GLN A 60 7.40 6.57 3.55
N LEU A 61 7.67 7.86 3.47
CA LEU A 61 8.26 8.50 2.29
C LEU A 61 9.67 8.97 2.64
N SER A 62 10.69 8.38 2.03
CA SER A 62 12.07 8.83 2.16
C SER A 62 12.48 9.66 0.94
N PRO A 63 12.91 10.94 1.10
CA PRO A 63 13.38 11.77 -0.01
C PRO A 63 14.58 11.20 -0.77
N ALA A 64 15.45 10.48 -0.06
CA ALA A 64 16.62 9.79 -0.59
C ALA A 64 16.96 8.58 0.30
N PHE A 65 17.82 7.68 -0.20
CA PHE A 65 18.36 6.58 0.61
C PHE A 65 19.08 7.10 1.87
N GLY A 66 18.68 6.61 3.03
CA GLY A 66 19.25 7.00 4.33
C GLY A 66 18.73 8.32 4.90
N ALA A 67 17.81 9.01 4.22
CA ALA A 67 17.10 10.15 4.78
C ALA A 67 16.03 9.69 5.78
N GLU A 68 15.80 10.48 6.82
CA GLU A 68 14.70 10.25 7.76
C GLU A 68 13.34 10.26 7.01
N PRO A 69 12.51 9.23 7.19
CA PRO A 69 11.23 9.14 6.49
C PRO A 69 10.19 10.10 7.07
N ILE A 70 9.34 10.63 6.20
CA ILE A 70 8.08 11.27 6.60
C ILE A 70 7.03 10.17 6.68
N ILE A 71 6.34 10.07 7.82
CA ILE A 71 5.40 8.97 8.11
C ILE A 71 3.98 9.51 8.19
N PHE A 72 3.06 8.84 7.47
CA PHE A 72 1.63 9.06 7.54
C PHE A 72 0.93 7.77 7.95
N THR A 73 -0.04 7.84 8.86
CA THR A 73 -0.85 6.69 9.27
C THR A 73 -2.32 7.08 9.27
N GLN A 74 -3.17 6.23 8.70
CA GLN A 74 -4.61 6.45 8.64
C GLN A 74 -5.35 5.10 8.63
N GLU A 75 -6.50 5.02 9.28
CA GLU A 75 -7.45 3.93 9.07
C GLU A 75 -8.25 4.19 7.79
N LEU A 76 -8.26 3.22 6.90
CA LEU A 76 -8.95 3.25 5.62
C LEU A 76 -9.93 2.08 5.57
N GLU A 77 -11.14 2.34 5.10
CA GLU A 77 -12.18 1.33 4.93
C GLU A 77 -12.60 1.25 3.46
N GLY A 78 -12.63 0.03 2.94
CA GLY A 78 -13.22 -0.29 1.65
C GLY A 78 -14.51 -1.08 1.82
N PHE A 79 -15.40 -0.97 0.85
CA PHE A 79 -16.72 -1.57 0.83
C PHE A 79 -16.92 -2.44 -0.42
N LEU A 80 -17.93 -3.30 -0.42
CA LEU A 80 -18.19 -4.21 -1.54
C LEU A 80 -18.47 -3.45 -2.85
N ASP A 81 -19.16 -2.32 -2.77
CA ASP A 81 -19.52 -1.43 -3.88
C ASP A 81 -18.54 -0.25 -4.05
N SER A 82 -17.63 -0.05 -3.11
CA SER A 82 -16.59 0.98 -3.13
C SER A 82 -15.32 0.48 -2.44
N PRO A 83 -14.55 -0.44 -3.07
CA PRO A 83 -13.41 -1.10 -2.43
C PRO A 83 -12.16 -0.22 -2.36
N THR A 84 -12.20 0.92 -3.04
CA THR A 84 -11.09 1.87 -3.12
C THR A 84 -11.14 2.88 -1.98
N ALA A 85 -10.03 3.01 -1.26
CA ALA A 85 -9.83 4.00 -0.21
C ALA A 85 -8.65 4.94 -0.55
N THR A 86 -8.71 6.17 -0.04
CA THR A 86 -7.72 7.22 -0.33
C THR A 86 -7.10 7.75 0.95
N MET A 87 -5.78 7.94 0.94
CA MET A 87 -5.07 8.73 1.95
C MET A 87 -4.42 9.94 1.26
N SER A 88 -4.75 11.14 1.74
CA SER A 88 -4.16 12.39 1.26
C SER A 88 -3.08 12.86 2.23
N PHE A 89 -1.95 13.33 1.71
CA PHE A 89 -0.90 13.91 2.55
C PHE A 89 -1.14 15.43 2.72
N PRO A 90 -0.81 16.01 3.90
CA PRO A 90 -0.94 17.45 4.13
C PRO A 90 -0.06 18.32 3.22
N THR A 91 1.01 17.72 2.67
CA THR A 91 1.92 18.38 1.73
C THR A 91 2.40 17.35 0.70
N THR A 92 2.69 17.82 -0.51
CA THR A 92 3.38 17.01 -1.51
C THR A 92 4.82 16.76 -1.04
N VAL A 93 5.24 15.50 -1.06
CA VAL A 93 6.59 15.08 -0.66
C VAL A 93 7.32 14.54 -1.88
N SER A 94 8.50 15.08 -2.18
CA SER A 94 9.40 14.47 -3.16
C SER A 94 10.10 13.27 -2.54
N THR A 95 9.89 12.08 -3.08
CA THR A 95 10.34 10.81 -2.48
C THR A 95 10.96 9.87 -3.51
N GLN A 96 11.98 9.12 -3.09
CA GLN A 96 12.60 8.06 -3.88
C GLN A 96 12.25 6.66 -3.37
N ILE A 97 11.86 6.54 -2.10
CA ILE A 97 11.49 5.27 -1.46
C ILE A 97 10.14 5.44 -0.79
N ILE A 98 9.19 4.58 -1.17
CA ILE A 98 7.84 4.57 -0.63
C ILE A 98 7.65 3.21 0.01
N ARG A 99 7.44 3.18 1.33
CA ARG A 99 7.07 1.97 2.05
C ARG A 99 5.63 2.09 2.49
N ILE A 100 4.79 1.16 2.04
CA ILE A 100 3.37 1.08 2.34
C ILE A 100 3.16 -0.17 3.18
N GLU A 101 2.60 0.00 4.37
CA GLU A 101 2.21 -1.07 5.28
C GLU A 101 0.70 -1.06 5.43
N ILE A 102 0.05 -2.21 5.20
CA ILE A 102 -1.39 -2.40 5.25
C ILE A 102 -1.66 -3.49 6.29
N HIS A 103 -2.13 -3.06 7.46
CA HIS A 103 -2.54 -3.93 8.54
C HIS A 103 -4.06 -4.10 8.49
N ASP A 104 -4.55 -5.28 8.11
CA ASP A 104 -5.97 -5.60 8.09
C ASP A 104 -6.47 -5.78 9.53
N LEU A 105 -7.32 -4.86 9.99
CA LEU A 105 -7.86 -4.84 11.36
C LEU A 105 -8.98 -5.85 11.58
N ARG A 106 -9.48 -6.47 10.51
CA ARG A 106 -10.53 -7.52 10.58
C ARG A 106 -9.93 -8.93 10.61
N GLN A 107 -8.60 -9.07 10.54
CA GLN A 107 -7.90 -10.35 10.57
C GLN A 107 -6.85 -10.41 11.69
N GLY A 108 -6.74 -11.56 12.36
CA GLY A 108 -5.65 -11.85 13.29
C GLY A 108 -4.44 -12.46 12.60
N GLU A 109 -3.44 -12.90 13.37
CA GLU A 109 -2.29 -13.65 12.86
C GLU A 109 -2.48 -15.18 13.06
N PRO A 110 -2.19 -16.01 12.04
CA PRO A 110 -1.77 -15.65 10.68
C PRO A 110 -2.94 -15.05 9.88
N GLY A 111 -2.66 -13.97 9.14
CA GLY A 111 -3.66 -13.23 8.35
C GLY A 111 -3.28 -13.13 6.87
N HIS A 112 -4.28 -13.05 6.01
CA HIS A 112 -4.13 -12.93 4.57
C HIS A 112 -4.61 -11.56 4.10
N VAL A 113 -3.67 -10.66 3.87
CA VAL A 113 -3.99 -9.31 3.38
C VAL A 113 -4.11 -9.37 1.86
N HIS A 114 -5.21 -8.83 1.35
CA HIS A 114 -5.49 -8.73 -0.08
C HIS A 114 -5.26 -7.28 -0.53
N LEU A 115 -4.73 -7.11 -1.74
CA LEU A 115 -4.56 -5.81 -2.35
C LEU A 115 -4.74 -5.95 -3.85
N TRP A 116 -5.61 -5.12 -4.43
CA TRP A 116 -5.89 -5.13 -5.87
C TRP A 116 -5.04 -4.11 -6.58
N GLU A 117 -4.99 -2.87 -6.10
CA GLU A 117 -4.33 -1.76 -6.81
C GLU A 117 -3.69 -0.75 -5.84
N ILE A 118 -2.58 -0.15 -6.28
CA ILE A 118 -1.90 1.00 -5.66
C ILE A 118 -1.73 2.07 -6.73
N ARG A 119 -2.24 3.28 -6.45
CA ARG A 119 -2.02 4.45 -7.31
C ARG A 119 -1.44 5.60 -6.49
N LEU A 120 -0.31 6.14 -6.95
CA LEU A 120 0.30 7.33 -6.37
C LEU A 120 -0.38 8.58 -6.94
N ARG A 121 -0.69 9.55 -6.08
CA ARG A 121 -1.25 10.86 -6.45
C ARG A 121 -0.23 11.97 -6.27
#